data_AF-A0A929H575-F1
#
_entry.id   AF-A0A929H575-F1
#
_cell.length_a   1.000
_cell.length_b   1.000
_cell.length_c   1.000
_cell.angle_alpha   90.00
_cell.angle_beta   90.00
_cell.angle_gamma   90.00
#
_symmetry.space_group_name_H-M   'P 1'
#
loop_
_entity.id
_entity.type
_entity.pdbx_description
1 polymer ?
#
loop_
_entity_poly.entity_id
_entity_poly.type
_entity_poly.pdbx_seq_one_letter_code
_entity_poly.pdbx_strand_id
1 'polypeptide(L)'
;MKFQDFLISKVFLKNLSIAILIAAGVIFGSLFFLQIYTHHGRVRQVPDFKGMSLEEVEKSVKRFKLQFVIIDSIYSQQVERGHVVLQHPEPGFNVKKNRKIFLTINAVKPEMVKVPNVVGLSLRQARSLLQTSGLIIGQLSFVPDLARNNVLKQKNNGVEIEESDSLKKNAVIDLVLGKGLSNQKTPVPNLVSLNLEIAKQKILRSSLNLGAYTFDKTIENKEDSITAFIWKQNPEYTKNYRIPLGSSVYIWLTVDSTKLPQTNTTTIELELDSRKME
;
A
#
# COMPACT_ATOMS: atom_id res chain seq x y z
N MET A 1 -53.92 -18.68 61.78
CA MET A 1 -54.50 -18.43 60.44
C MET A 1 -53.67 -19.19 59.42
N LYS A 2 -54.28 -19.97 58.53
CA LYS A 2 -53.53 -20.68 57.49
C LYS A 2 -53.04 -19.64 56.48
N PHE A 3 -51.81 -19.78 55.98
CA PHE A 3 -51.19 -18.84 55.03
C PHE A 3 -52.06 -18.57 53.79
N GLN A 4 -52.85 -19.56 53.38
CA GLN A 4 -53.80 -19.47 52.28
C GLN A 4 -54.96 -18.49 52.54
N ASP A 5 -55.46 -18.41 53.77
CA ASP A 5 -56.55 -17.50 54.15
C ASP A 5 -56.10 -16.03 54.13
N PHE A 6 -54.81 -15.78 54.39
CA PHE A 6 -54.21 -14.45 54.34
C PHE A 6 -54.09 -13.93 52.91
N LEU A 7 -53.67 -14.78 51.96
CA LEU A 7 -53.53 -14.44 50.54
C LEU A 7 -54.88 -14.09 49.87
N ILE A 8 -55.99 -14.59 50.41
CA ILE A 8 -57.36 -14.32 49.91
C ILE A 8 -58.04 -13.19 50.72
N SER A 9 -57.38 -12.67 51.75
CA SER A 9 -57.96 -11.61 52.57
C SER A 9 -58.17 -10.32 51.77
N LYS A 10 -59.30 -9.63 52.02
CA LYS A 10 -59.64 -8.36 51.35
C LYS A 10 -58.56 -7.29 51.54
N VAL A 11 -57.85 -7.32 52.67
CA VAL A 11 -56.76 -6.39 53.00
C VAL A 11 -55.52 -6.66 52.14
N PHE A 12 -55.11 -7.93 52.02
CA PHE A 12 -53.97 -8.33 51.17
C PHE A 12 -54.23 -8.00 49.70
N LEU A 13 -55.40 -8.37 49.17
CA LEU A 13 -55.80 -8.05 47.79
C LEU A 13 -55.80 -6.55 47.51
N LYS A 14 -56.28 -5.72 48.46
CA LYS A 14 -56.25 -4.26 48.32
C LYS A 14 -54.83 -3.71 48.22
N ASN A 15 -53.93 -4.14 49.10
CA ASN A 15 -52.52 -3.70 49.07
C ASN A 15 -51.79 -4.21 47.83
N LEU A 16 -52.08 -5.44 47.37
CA LEU A 16 -51.53 -6.00 46.15
C LEU A 16 -51.99 -5.22 44.91
N SER A 17 -53.28 -4.88 44.81
CA SER A 17 -53.79 -4.03 43.73
C SER A 17 -53.15 -2.65 43.71
N ILE A 18 -52.95 -2.02 44.89
CA ILE A 18 -52.24 -0.73 45.00
C ILE A 18 -50.78 -0.87 44.55
N ALA A 19 -50.08 -1.93 44.98
CA ALA A 19 -48.71 -2.19 44.58
C ALA A 19 -48.58 -2.41 43.05
N ILE A 20 -49.52 -3.15 42.45
CA ILE A 20 -49.59 -3.35 41.00
C ILE A 20 -49.84 -2.01 40.27
N LEU A 21 -50.76 -1.18 40.78
CA LEU A 21 -51.03 0.14 40.20
C LEU A 21 -49.82 1.06 40.26
N ILE A 22 -49.09 1.09 41.38
CA ILE A 22 -47.87 1.86 41.52
C ILE A 22 -46.79 1.34 40.57
N ALA A 23 -46.56 0.03 40.52
CA ALA A 23 -45.60 -0.58 39.62
C ALA A 23 -45.93 -0.29 38.15
N ALA A 24 -47.19 -0.42 37.75
CA ALA A 24 -47.67 -0.07 36.42
C ALA A 24 -47.47 1.42 36.11
N GLY A 25 -47.73 2.30 37.08
CA GLY A 25 -47.50 3.74 36.95
C GLY A 25 -46.01 4.09 36.76
N VAL A 26 -45.11 3.44 37.51
CA VAL A 26 -43.66 3.62 37.37
C VAL A 26 -43.15 3.09 36.02
N ILE A 27 -43.64 1.92 35.58
CA ILE A 27 -43.27 1.36 34.27
C ILE A 27 -43.78 2.28 33.15
N PHE A 28 -45.05 2.68 33.19
CA PHE A 28 -45.63 3.55 32.17
C PHE A 28 -44.95 4.93 32.15
N GLY A 29 -44.73 5.52 33.33
CA GLY A 29 -44.02 6.79 33.48
C GLY A 29 -42.59 6.73 32.97
N SER A 30 -41.86 5.66 33.25
CA SER A 30 -40.49 5.49 32.76
C SER A 30 -40.43 5.29 31.24
N LEU A 31 -41.34 4.49 30.66
CA LEU A 31 -41.44 4.32 29.20
C LEU A 31 -41.83 5.63 28.50
N PHE A 32 -42.79 6.37 29.04
CA PHE A 32 -43.20 7.66 28.50
C PHE A 32 -42.09 8.72 28.59
N PHE A 33 -41.37 8.76 29.72
CA PHE A 33 -40.20 9.62 29.91
C PHE A 33 -39.10 9.29 28.90
N LEU A 34 -38.79 8.00 28.69
CA LEU A 34 -37.82 7.57 27.68
C LEU A 34 -38.26 8.00 26.28
N GLN A 35 -39.54 7.88 25.94
CA GLN A 35 -40.07 8.27 24.64
C GLN A 35 -39.87 9.77 24.33
N ILE A 36 -40.00 10.64 25.34
CA ILE A 36 -39.76 12.08 25.22
C ILE A 36 -38.26 12.40 25.21
N TYR A 37 -37.49 11.79 26.12
CA TYR A 37 -36.08 12.13 26.33
C TYR A 37 -35.20 11.73 25.14
N THR A 38 -35.40 10.54 24.58
CA THR A 38 -34.50 9.98 23.55
C THR A 38 -34.76 10.50 22.13
N HIS A 39 -35.79 11.32 21.92
CA HIS A 39 -36.18 11.86 20.60
C HIS A 39 -36.27 10.75 19.52
N HIS A 40 -36.88 9.61 19.86
CA HIS A 40 -37.07 8.50 18.91
C HIS A 40 -37.72 8.99 17.60
N GLY A 41 -37.20 8.53 16.46
CA GLY A 41 -37.74 8.78 15.12
C GLY A 41 -37.17 9.97 14.34
N ARG A 42 -36.41 10.89 14.96
CA ARG A 42 -35.76 12.00 14.22
C ARG A 42 -34.42 11.57 13.62
N VAL A 43 -34.50 10.83 12.52
CA VAL A 43 -33.34 10.44 11.70
C VAL A 43 -33.13 11.40 10.54
N ARG A 44 -31.92 11.42 9.99
CA ARG A 44 -31.56 12.15 8.79
C ARG A 44 -30.74 11.25 7.90
N GLN A 45 -30.96 11.37 6.59
CA GLN A 45 -30.12 10.68 5.64
C GLN A 45 -28.75 11.33 5.57
N VAL A 46 -27.72 10.50 5.53
CA VAL A 46 -26.34 10.92 5.30
C VAL A 46 -26.21 11.34 3.83
N PRO A 47 -25.74 12.57 3.55
CA PRO A 47 -25.43 13.00 2.18
C PRO A 47 -24.28 12.18 1.58
N ASP A 48 -24.20 12.17 0.25
CA ASP A 48 -22.98 11.73 -0.42
C ASP A 48 -21.96 12.88 -0.42
N PHE A 49 -20.81 12.63 0.18
CA PHE A 49 -19.66 13.51 0.26
C PHE A 49 -18.55 13.09 -0.69
N LYS A 50 -18.65 11.93 -1.36
CA LYS A 50 -17.60 11.41 -2.23
C LYS A 50 -17.32 12.39 -3.36
N GLY A 51 -16.04 12.70 -3.57
CA GLY A 51 -15.59 13.67 -4.57
C GLY A 51 -15.80 15.13 -4.18
N MET A 52 -16.41 15.45 -3.03
CA MET A 52 -16.53 16.83 -2.56
C MET A 52 -15.24 17.34 -1.92
N SER A 53 -15.00 18.64 -2.03
CA SER A 53 -13.94 19.33 -1.30
C SER A 53 -14.28 19.45 0.18
N LEU A 54 -13.28 19.61 1.05
CA LEU A 54 -13.52 19.80 2.48
C LEU A 54 -14.41 21.02 2.79
N GLU A 55 -14.33 22.08 1.99
CA GLU A 55 -15.17 23.27 2.14
C GLU A 55 -16.64 22.99 1.81
N GLU A 56 -16.90 22.21 0.76
CA GLU A 56 -18.24 21.77 0.38
C GLU A 56 -18.84 20.83 1.43
N VAL A 57 -18.03 19.89 1.91
CA VAL A 57 -18.40 19.00 3.01
C VAL A 57 -18.80 19.82 4.24
N GLU A 58 -18.01 20.82 4.63
CA GLU A 58 -18.29 21.67 5.79
C GLU A 58 -19.64 22.39 5.65
N LYS A 59 -19.93 22.94 4.47
CA LYS A 59 -21.23 23.58 4.17
C LYS A 59 -22.37 22.56 4.26
N SER A 60 -22.18 21.38 3.68
CA SER A 60 -23.19 20.31 3.65
C SER A 60 -23.48 19.76 5.06
N VAL A 61 -22.46 19.42 5.86
CA VAL A 61 -22.70 18.91 7.23
C VAL A 61 -23.42 19.94 8.11
N LYS A 62 -23.13 21.25 7.96
CA LYS A 62 -23.86 22.32 8.67
C LYS A 62 -25.33 22.34 8.28
N ARG A 63 -25.63 22.27 6.98
CA ARG A 63 -27.01 22.20 6.46
C ARG A 63 -27.78 20.99 7.01
N PHE A 64 -27.15 19.82 7.06
CA PHE A 64 -27.76 18.59 7.57
C PHE A 64 -27.64 18.41 9.09
N LYS A 65 -27.07 19.37 9.83
CA LYS A 65 -26.69 19.31 11.26
C LYS A 65 -26.00 17.99 11.63
N LEU A 66 -25.00 17.64 10.83
CA LEU A 66 -24.05 16.56 11.03
C LEU A 66 -22.69 17.16 11.40
N GLN A 67 -21.74 16.30 11.75
CA GLN A 67 -20.33 16.65 11.95
C GLN A 67 -19.50 15.73 11.06
N PHE A 68 -18.29 16.12 10.69
CA PHE A 68 -17.33 15.21 10.05
C PHE A 68 -16.02 15.15 10.82
N VAL A 69 -15.31 14.04 10.64
CA VAL A 69 -13.94 13.83 11.14
C VAL A 69 -13.15 13.14 10.04
N ILE A 70 -11.98 13.67 9.72
CA ILE A 70 -11.04 13.01 8.80
C ILE A 70 -10.31 11.94 9.62
N ILE A 71 -10.45 10.68 9.21
CA ILE A 71 -9.84 9.54 9.92
C ILE A 71 -8.59 9.02 9.21
N ASP A 72 -8.50 9.23 7.90
CA ASP A 72 -7.41 8.70 7.09
C ASP A 72 -7.24 9.50 5.80
N SER A 73 -6.11 9.32 5.13
CA SER A 73 -5.86 9.82 3.80
C SER A 73 -5.16 8.78 2.93
N ILE A 74 -5.69 8.53 1.73
CA ILE A 74 -5.12 7.58 0.77
C ILE A 74 -4.74 8.28 -0.52
N TYR A 75 -3.82 7.71 -1.30
CA TYR A 75 -3.52 8.22 -2.64
C TYR A 75 -4.46 7.57 -3.67
N SER A 76 -5.32 8.37 -4.30
CA SER A 76 -6.17 7.93 -5.41
C SER A 76 -5.91 8.80 -6.65
N GLN A 77 -5.83 8.17 -7.82
CA GLN A 77 -5.76 8.88 -9.10
C GLN A 77 -7.14 9.29 -9.63
N GLN A 78 -8.22 8.74 -9.07
CA GLN A 78 -9.59 8.95 -9.54
C GLN A 78 -10.29 10.16 -8.92
N VAL A 79 -9.77 10.64 -7.78
CA VAL A 79 -10.38 11.71 -6.97
C VAL A 79 -9.37 12.85 -6.86
N GLU A 80 -9.81 14.10 -6.86
CA GLU A 80 -8.89 15.23 -6.68
C GLU A 80 -8.25 15.25 -5.28
N ARG A 81 -7.04 15.80 -5.17
CA ARG A 81 -6.33 15.89 -3.87
C ARG A 81 -7.14 16.74 -2.90
N GLY A 82 -7.19 16.33 -1.64
CA GLY A 82 -7.96 17.01 -0.60
C GLY A 82 -9.48 16.78 -0.68
N HIS A 83 -9.96 16.02 -1.65
CA HIS A 83 -11.38 15.66 -1.76
C HIS A 83 -11.65 14.31 -1.09
N VAL A 84 -12.90 14.06 -0.73
CA VAL A 84 -13.32 12.83 -0.05
C VAL A 84 -13.27 11.64 -1.03
N VAL A 85 -12.59 10.57 -0.63
CA VAL A 85 -12.55 9.31 -1.39
C VAL A 85 -13.57 8.31 -0.84
N LEU A 86 -13.66 8.21 0.49
CA LEU A 86 -14.57 7.32 1.19
C LEU A 86 -15.23 8.04 2.36
N GLN A 87 -16.43 7.60 2.71
CA GLN A 87 -17.14 8.08 3.89
C GLN A 87 -17.74 6.92 4.67
N HIS A 88 -17.95 7.13 5.96
CA HIS A 88 -18.71 6.22 6.79
C HIS A 88 -19.52 7.01 7.84
N PRO A 89 -20.84 6.78 8.00
CA PRO A 89 -21.68 5.84 7.26
C PRO A 89 -21.84 6.16 5.76
N GLU A 90 -22.27 5.16 4.99
CA GLU A 90 -22.54 5.30 3.56
C GLU A 90 -23.67 6.31 3.28
N PRO A 91 -23.71 6.90 2.08
CA PRO A 91 -24.79 7.79 1.67
C PRO A 91 -26.17 7.14 1.82
N GLY A 92 -27.18 7.93 2.20
CA GLY A 92 -28.56 7.46 2.38
C GLY A 92 -28.84 6.78 3.73
N PHE A 93 -27.83 6.45 4.53
CA PHE A 93 -28.04 5.88 5.86
C PHE A 93 -28.75 6.85 6.81
N ASN A 94 -29.63 6.32 7.66
CA ASN A 94 -30.35 7.11 8.64
C ASN A 94 -29.54 7.26 9.93
N VAL A 95 -29.15 8.50 10.24
CA VAL A 95 -28.37 8.84 11.43
C VAL A 95 -29.08 9.86 12.33
N LYS A 96 -28.72 9.87 13.61
CA LYS A 96 -29.19 10.90 14.56
C LYS A 96 -28.50 12.24 14.29
N LYS A 97 -29.10 13.32 14.80
CA LYS A 97 -28.49 14.67 14.78
C LYS A 97 -27.07 14.65 15.38
N ASN A 98 -26.19 15.50 14.85
CA ASN A 98 -24.80 15.64 15.29
C ASN A 98 -23.97 14.35 15.20
N ARG A 99 -24.40 13.36 14.40
CA ARG A 99 -23.58 12.19 14.10
C ARG A 99 -22.31 12.64 13.37
N LYS A 100 -21.17 12.09 13.80
CA LYS A 100 -19.90 12.23 13.12
C LYS A 100 -19.86 11.30 11.91
N ILE A 101 -19.60 11.87 10.74
CA ILE A 101 -19.30 11.17 9.50
C ILE A 101 -17.78 11.10 9.39
N PHE A 102 -17.26 9.89 9.30
CA PHE A 102 -15.83 9.65 9.15
C PHE A 102 -15.49 9.71 7.68
N LEU A 103 -14.49 10.50 7.32
CA LEU A 103 -14.09 10.71 5.94
C LEU A 103 -12.65 10.25 5.76
N THR A 104 -12.40 9.55 4.65
CA THR A 104 -11.07 9.31 4.12
C THR A 104 -10.88 10.22 2.92
N ILE A 105 -9.86 11.06 2.94
CA ILE A 105 -9.59 12.03 1.87
C ILE A 105 -8.47 11.57 0.95
N ASN A 106 -8.40 12.13 -0.25
CA ASN A 106 -7.25 11.93 -1.10
C ASN A 106 -6.09 12.76 -0.56
N ALA A 107 -4.94 12.13 -0.34
CA ALA A 107 -3.80 12.75 0.32
C ALA A 107 -3.33 14.01 -0.44
N VAL A 108 -3.33 15.15 0.25
CA VAL A 108 -2.84 16.43 -0.29
C VAL A 108 -1.32 16.41 -0.38
N LYS A 109 -0.67 15.84 0.64
CA LYS A 109 0.78 15.66 0.69
C LYS A 109 1.10 14.17 0.50
N PRO A 110 2.11 13.83 -0.32
CA PRO A 110 2.56 12.45 -0.44
C PRO A 110 3.04 11.93 0.92
N GLU A 111 2.84 10.64 1.17
CA GLU A 111 3.33 9.95 2.37
C GLU A 111 4.85 10.15 2.48
N MET A 112 5.32 10.58 3.65
CA MET A 112 6.74 10.82 3.91
C MET A 112 7.29 9.67 4.75
N VAL A 113 8.48 9.18 4.40
CA VAL A 113 9.20 8.11 5.10
C VAL A 113 10.56 8.63 5.54
N LYS A 114 11.01 8.21 6.72
CA LYS A 114 12.35 8.54 7.21
C LYS A 114 13.38 7.77 6.40
N VAL A 115 14.46 8.44 6.02
CA VAL A 115 15.59 7.81 5.34
C VAL A 115 16.41 7.05 6.39
N PRO A 116 16.53 5.72 6.30
CA PRO A 116 17.39 4.96 7.19
C PRO A 116 18.86 5.20 6.84
N ASN A 117 19.73 5.08 7.83
CA ASN A 117 21.16 5.02 7.56
C ASN A 117 21.53 3.68 6.95
N VAL A 118 22.01 3.69 5.70
CA VAL A 118 22.57 2.50 5.07
C VAL A 118 24.07 2.56 4.87
N VAL A 119 24.73 3.65 5.27
CA VAL A 119 26.19 3.79 5.18
C VAL A 119 26.87 2.76 6.08
N GLY A 120 27.93 2.12 5.57
CA GLY A 120 28.64 1.04 6.23
C GLY A 120 27.98 -0.34 6.11
N LEU A 121 26.72 -0.42 5.68
CA LEU A 121 26.03 -1.69 5.46
C LEU A 121 26.41 -2.32 4.12
N SER A 122 26.31 -3.65 4.02
CA SER A 122 26.43 -4.34 2.73
C SER A 122 25.24 -3.99 1.81
N LEU A 123 25.43 -4.03 0.48
CA LEU A 123 24.36 -3.80 -0.50
C LEU A 123 23.10 -4.62 -0.20
N ARG A 124 23.27 -5.86 0.25
CA ARG A 124 22.15 -6.76 0.58
C ARG A 124 21.34 -6.24 1.77
N GLN A 125 22.02 -5.77 2.83
CA GLN A 125 21.38 -5.21 4.02
C GLN A 125 20.73 -3.85 3.70
N ALA A 126 21.47 -2.96 3.03
CA ALA A 126 20.99 -1.66 2.59
C ALA A 126 19.70 -1.78 1.78
N ARG A 127 19.66 -2.73 0.84
CA ARG A 127 18.45 -3.04 0.06
C ARG A 127 17.27 -3.44 0.92
N SER A 128 17.47 -4.36 1.86
CA SER A 128 16.39 -4.80 2.74
C SER A 128 15.83 -3.62 3.54
N LEU A 129 16.72 -2.80 4.09
CA LEU A 129 16.34 -1.68 4.95
C LEU A 129 15.61 -0.58 4.17
N LEU A 130 16.10 -0.22 2.97
CA LEU A 130 15.43 0.75 2.10
C LEU A 130 14.05 0.25 1.64
N GLN A 131 13.95 -1.00 1.21
CA GLN A 131 12.68 -1.58 0.76
C GLN A 131 11.64 -1.62 1.88
N THR A 132 12.02 -2.06 3.09
CA THR A 132 11.12 -2.07 4.24
C THR A 132 10.71 -0.65 4.67
N SER A 133 11.56 0.34 4.44
CA SER A 133 11.24 1.76 4.71
C SER A 133 10.39 2.42 3.61
N GLY A 134 9.99 1.67 2.56
CA GLY A 134 9.21 2.21 1.45
C GLY A 134 10.01 3.09 0.49
N LEU A 135 11.33 2.92 0.44
CA LEU A 135 12.24 3.60 -0.49
C LEU A 135 12.72 2.62 -1.58
N ILE A 136 13.04 3.16 -2.75
CA ILE A 136 13.45 2.37 -3.92
C ILE A 136 14.93 2.59 -4.16
N ILE A 137 15.69 1.52 -4.41
CA ILE A 137 17.08 1.67 -4.87
C ILE A 137 17.09 2.10 -6.34
N GLY A 138 17.85 3.16 -6.62
CA GLY A 138 18.15 3.66 -7.95
C GLY A 138 19.44 3.09 -8.50
N GLN A 139 20.37 3.98 -8.84
CA GLN A 139 21.65 3.65 -9.44
C GLN A 139 22.67 3.23 -8.39
N LEU A 140 23.45 2.21 -8.74
CA LEU A 140 24.62 1.75 -8.01
C LEU A 140 25.87 2.29 -8.70
N SER A 141 26.64 3.10 -7.99
CA SER A 141 27.95 3.58 -8.42
C SER A 141 29.04 2.90 -7.61
N PHE A 142 30.17 2.59 -8.25
CA PHE A 142 31.23 1.79 -7.65
C PHE A 142 32.56 2.52 -7.70
N VAL A 143 33.13 2.80 -6.53
CA VAL A 143 34.41 3.51 -6.38
C VAL A 143 35.47 2.61 -5.74
N PRO A 144 36.77 2.80 -6.05
CA PRO A 144 37.84 2.08 -5.36
C PRO A 144 37.80 2.33 -3.86
N ASP A 145 37.66 1.27 -3.07
CA ASP A 145 37.61 1.32 -1.61
C ASP A 145 37.89 -0.08 -1.03
N LEU A 146 38.46 -0.16 0.18
CA LEU A 146 38.78 -1.43 0.84
C LEU A 146 37.52 -2.21 1.27
N ALA A 147 36.47 -1.49 1.68
CA ALA A 147 35.20 -2.04 2.15
C ALA A 147 34.33 -2.48 0.96
N ARG A 148 34.64 -3.65 0.40
CA ARG A 148 33.95 -4.23 -0.75
C ARG A 148 32.46 -4.43 -0.47
N ASN A 149 31.63 -4.02 -1.43
CA ASN A 149 30.18 -4.21 -1.42
C ASN A 149 29.46 -3.52 -0.23
N ASN A 150 30.18 -2.64 0.48
CA ASN A 150 29.60 -1.77 1.49
C ASN A 150 29.19 -0.45 0.84
N VAL A 151 28.10 0.10 1.34
CA VAL A 151 27.63 1.43 0.98
C VAL A 151 28.53 2.45 1.65
N LEU A 152 29.14 3.29 0.84
CA LEU A 152 29.96 4.42 1.26
C LEU A 152 29.13 5.69 1.36
N LYS A 153 28.16 5.86 0.45
CA LYS A 153 27.26 7.02 0.39
C LYS A 153 25.89 6.63 -0.11
N GLN A 154 24.89 7.36 0.37
CA GLN A 154 23.51 7.31 -0.11
C GLN A 154 23.12 8.68 -0.66
N LYS A 155 22.40 8.71 -1.78
CA LYS A 155 22.05 9.96 -2.48
C LYS A 155 20.59 9.96 -2.92
N ASN A 156 19.96 11.12 -2.91
CA ASN A 156 18.69 11.36 -3.58
C ASN A 156 18.88 12.50 -4.59
N ASN A 157 18.49 12.27 -5.85
CA ASN A 157 18.63 13.24 -6.94
C ASN A 157 20.06 13.83 -7.05
N GLY A 158 21.07 12.98 -6.86
CA GLY A 158 22.50 13.35 -6.93
C GLY A 158 23.08 14.02 -5.67
N VAL A 159 22.23 14.43 -4.72
CA VAL A 159 22.64 15.03 -3.45
C VAL A 159 22.82 13.94 -2.39
N GLU A 160 23.91 13.99 -1.63
CA GLU A 160 24.17 13.10 -0.50
C GLU A 160 23.20 13.41 0.64
N ILE A 161 22.61 12.37 1.24
CA ILE A 161 21.55 12.48 2.25
C ILE A 161 21.97 11.77 3.54
N GLU A 162 21.59 12.31 4.68
CA GLU A 162 21.95 11.80 6.00
C GLU A 162 20.78 11.06 6.68
N GLU A 163 21.10 10.41 7.80
CA GLU A 163 20.18 9.62 8.63
C GLU A 163 19.20 10.47 9.46
N SER A 164 18.48 11.37 8.81
CA SER A 164 17.38 12.13 9.41
C SER A 164 16.44 12.75 8.39
N ASP A 165 16.81 12.70 7.12
CA ASP A 165 15.99 13.23 6.05
C ASP A 165 14.67 12.47 5.94
N SER A 166 13.62 13.19 5.57
CA SER A 166 12.32 12.61 5.26
C SER A 166 12.07 12.77 3.76
N LEU A 167 11.91 11.65 3.07
CA LEU A 167 11.62 11.63 1.65
C LEU A 167 10.21 11.12 1.40
N LYS A 168 9.68 11.40 0.21
CA LYS A 168 8.41 10.81 -0.21
C LYS A 168 8.56 9.30 -0.28
N LYS A 169 7.53 8.55 0.08
CA LYS A 169 7.45 7.13 -0.20
C LYS A 169 7.68 6.87 -1.68
N ASN A 170 8.36 5.77 -1.99
CA ASN A 170 8.87 5.43 -3.31
C ASN A 170 9.94 6.39 -3.86
N ALA A 171 10.50 7.29 -3.04
CA ALA A 171 11.67 8.04 -3.45
C ALA A 171 12.84 7.10 -3.77
N VAL A 172 13.62 7.53 -4.76
CA VAL A 172 14.75 6.76 -5.29
C VAL A 172 16.02 7.15 -4.55
N ILE A 173 16.75 6.15 -4.05
CA ILE A 173 18.04 6.32 -3.38
C ILE A 173 19.12 5.66 -4.23
N ASP A 174 20.04 6.47 -4.72
CA ASP A 174 21.25 6.01 -5.39
C ASP A 174 22.31 5.68 -4.34
N LEU A 175 23.08 4.62 -4.58
CA LEU A 175 24.11 4.15 -3.65
C LEU A 175 25.49 4.24 -4.28
N VAL A 176 26.46 4.70 -3.51
CA VAL A 176 27.88 4.61 -3.84
C VAL A 176 28.47 3.48 -3.02
N LEU A 177 29.10 2.50 -3.68
CA LEU A 177 29.64 1.31 -3.04
C LEU A 177 31.13 1.15 -3.29
N GLY A 178 31.82 0.51 -2.34
CA GLY A 178 33.20 0.09 -2.52
C GLY A 178 33.32 -1.12 -3.45
N LYS A 179 34.17 -1.04 -4.47
CA LYS A 179 34.44 -2.16 -5.40
C LYS A 179 35.67 -2.99 -5.08
N GLY A 180 36.35 -2.72 -3.96
CA GLY A 180 37.71 -3.20 -3.76
C GLY A 180 38.72 -2.39 -4.58
N LEU A 181 40.00 -2.74 -4.45
CA LEU A 181 41.10 -2.14 -5.23
C LEU A 181 41.30 -2.80 -6.61
N SER A 182 40.41 -3.71 -7.01
CA SER A 182 40.51 -4.48 -8.26
C SER A 182 39.36 -4.16 -9.23
N ASN A 183 39.57 -4.40 -10.53
CA ASN A 183 38.56 -4.23 -11.57
C ASN A 183 37.55 -5.40 -11.57
N GLN A 184 36.76 -5.48 -10.52
CA GLN A 184 35.79 -6.55 -10.34
C GLN A 184 34.71 -6.55 -11.42
N LYS A 185 34.35 -7.76 -11.86
CA LYS A 185 33.29 -8.01 -12.83
C LYS A 185 32.25 -8.98 -12.28
N THR A 186 31.02 -8.80 -12.70
CA THR A 186 29.85 -9.63 -12.34
C THR A 186 29.25 -10.26 -13.60
N PRO A 187 28.69 -11.48 -13.53
CA PRO A 187 28.02 -12.08 -14.68
C PRO A 187 26.80 -11.27 -15.11
N VAL A 188 26.59 -11.16 -16.42
CA VAL A 188 25.36 -10.56 -16.97
C VAL A 188 24.21 -11.55 -16.74
N PRO A 189 23.10 -11.16 -16.08
CA PRO A 189 21.96 -12.05 -15.90
C PRO A 189 21.20 -12.24 -17.21
N ASN A 190 20.62 -13.43 -17.40
CA ASN A 190 19.60 -13.64 -18.43
C ASN A 190 18.28 -13.01 -17.97
N LEU A 191 17.76 -12.07 -18.76
CA LEU A 191 16.55 -11.31 -18.51
C LEU A 191 15.43 -11.60 -19.50
N VAL A 192 15.72 -12.35 -20.58
CA VAL A 192 14.71 -12.74 -21.56
C VAL A 192 13.58 -13.48 -20.85
N SER A 193 12.34 -13.24 -21.30
CA SER A 193 11.07 -13.71 -20.74
C SER A 193 10.67 -13.19 -19.36
N LEU A 194 11.50 -12.37 -18.71
CA LEU A 194 11.12 -11.73 -17.44
C LEU A 194 10.33 -10.44 -17.68
N ASN A 195 9.42 -10.12 -16.76
CA ASN A 195 8.79 -8.80 -16.73
C ASN A 195 9.75 -7.73 -16.20
N LEU A 196 9.38 -6.46 -16.38
CA LEU A 196 10.22 -5.31 -16.00
C LEU A 196 10.64 -5.33 -14.53
N GLU A 197 9.72 -5.63 -13.60
CA GLU A 197 9.99 -5.57 -12.17
C GLU A 197 10.94 -6.70 -11.74
N ILE A 198 10.68 -7.93 -12.17
CA ILE A 198 11.56 -9.08 -11.87
C ILE A 198 12.94 -8.86 -12.48
N ALA A 199 13.01 -8.34 -13.71
CA ALA A 199 14.27 -8.04 -14.38
C ALA A 199 15.06 -6.96 -13.64
N LYS A 200 14.41 -5.86 -13.24
CA LYS A 200 15.03 -4.81 -12.42
C LYS A 200 15.63 -5.38 -11.13
N GLN A 201 14.89 -6.22 -10.41
CA GLN A 201 15.39 -6.88 -9.21
C GLN A 201 16.58 -7.81 -9.50
N LYS A 202 16.54 -8.54 -10.62
CA LYS A 202 17.61 -9.45 -11.03
C LYS A 202 18.89 -8.70 -11.42
N ILE A 203 18.78 -7.61 -12.18
CA ILE A 203 19.89 -6.71 -12.52
C ILE A 203 20.53 -6.14 -11.25
N LEU A 204 19.71 -5.61 -10.34
CA LEU A 204 20.20 -5.02 -9.10
C LEU A 204 20.92 -6.04 -8.21
N ARG A 205 20.37 -7.27 -8.09
CA ARG A 205 21.00 -8.37 -7.34
C ARG A 205 22.35 -8.78 -7.94
N SER A 206 22.51 -8.63 -9.25
CA SER A 206 23.79 -8.84 -9.94
C SER A 206 24.77 -7.67 -9.78
N SER A 207 24.46 -6.64 -8.97
CA SER A 207 25.28 -5.43 -8.80
C SER A 207 25.46 -4.63 -10.09
N LEU A 208 24.41 -4.61 -10.91
CA LEU A 208 24.32 -3.87 -12.18
C LEU A 208 23.19 -2.84 -12.09
N ASN A 209 23.16 -1.92 -13.06
CA ASN A 209 22.13 -0.90 -13.18
C ASN A 209 21.18 -1.21 -14.33
N LEU A 210 19.90 -0.87 -14.15
CA LEU A 210 18.96 -0.83 -15.27
C LEU A 210 19.23 0.46 -16.06
N GLY A 211 19.60 0.32 -17.33
CA GLY A 211 19.74 1.42 -18.27
C GLY A 211 18.39 1.86 -18.85
N ALA A 212 18.43 2.54 -20.00
CA ALA A 212 17.22 2.84 -20.73
C ALA A 212 16.50 1.55 -21.16
N TYR A 213 15.18 1.56 -21.12
CA TYR A 213 14.34 0.49 -21.66
C TYR A 213 13.37 1.04 -22.69
N THR A 214 13.02 0.21 -23.68
CA THR A 214 12.15 0.60 -24.78
C THR A 214 10.98 -0.38 -24.87
N PHE A 215 9.77 0.15 -24.93
CA PHE A 215 8.58 -0.60 -25.29
C PHE A 215 8.45 -0.63 -26.81
N ASP A 216 8.09 -1.78 -27.37
CA ASP A 216 7.73 -1.84 -28.79
C ASP A 216 6.29 -1.37 -29.01
N LYS A 217 5.83 -1.42 -30.27
CA LYS A 217 4.50 -0.95 -30.67
C LYS A 217 3.33 -1.75 -30.07
N THR A 218 3.60 -2.87 -29.41
CA THR A 218 2.54 -3.75 -28.86
C THR A 218 2.02 -3.29 -27.51
N ILE A 219 2.64 -2.26 -26.92
CA ILE A 219 2.31 -1.73 -25.59
C ILE A 219 1.69 -0.35 -25.80
N GLU A 220 0.37 -0.27 -25.68
CA GLU A 220 -0.39 0.97 -25.90
C GLU A 220 -0.79 1.63 -24.59
N ASN A 221 -0.94 0.84 -23.53
CA ASN A 221 -1.41 1.31 -22.23
C ASN A 221 -0.55 0.77 -21.06
N LYS A 222 -0.91 1.21 -19.85
CA LYS A 222 -0.21 0.83 -18.62
C LYS A 222 -0.44 -0.63 -18.23
N GLU A 223 -1.58 -1.21 -18.57
CA GLU A 223 -1.89 -2.62 -18.29
C GLU A 223 -1.01 -3.55 -19.14
N ASP A 224 -0.84 -3.23 -20.43
CA ASP A 224 0.07 -3.93 -21.33
C ASP A 224 1.53 -3.90 -20.81
N SER A 225 1.94 -2.76 -20.23
CA SER A 225 3.29 -2.62 -19.69
C SER A 225 3.59 -3.53 -18.50
N ILE A 226 2.55 -3.97 -17.78
CA ILE A 226 2.67 -4.87 -16.62
C ILE A 226 2.87 -6.32 -17.07
N THR A 227 2.20 -6.72 -18.17
CA THR A 227 2.28 -8.07 -18.74
C THR A 227 3.41 -8.25 -19.74
N ALA A 228 4.02 -7.14 -20.19
CA ALA A 228 5.15 -7.16 -21.10
C ALA A 228 6.36 -7.90 -20.52
N PHE A 229 7.04 -8.62 -21.40
CA PHE A 229 8.27 -9.34 -21.09
C PHE A 229 9.41 -8.85 -21.96
N ILE A 230 10.63 -9.11 -21.49
CA ILE A 230 11.85 -8.75 -22.19
C ILE A 230 12.10 -9.77 -23.31
N TRP A 231 12.19 -9.29 -24.54
CA TRP A 231 12.56 -10.13 -25.70
C TRP A 231 14.02 -9.89 -26.14
N LYS A 232 14.61 -8.77 -25.72
CA LYS A 232 16.01 -8.43 -26.02
C LYS A 232 16.65 -7.70 -24.85
N GLN A 233 17.94 -7.94 -24.63
CA GLN A 233 18.77 -7.23 -23.67
C GLN A 233 20.12 -6.85 -24.28
N ASN A 234 20.76 -5.83 -23.75
CA ASN A 234 22.13 -5.44 -24.06
C ASN A 234 22.84 -5.03 -22.76
N PRO A 235 23.96 -5.67 -22.37
CA PRO A 235 24.65 -6.75 -23.07
C PRO A 235 23.83 -8.05 -23.19
N GLU A 236 24.08 -8.79 -24.26
CA GLU A 236 23.48 -10.12 -24.46
C GLU A 236 23.96 -11.10 -23.38
N TYR A 237 23.08 -12.03 -23.00
CA TYR A 237 23.42 -13.05 -22.03
C TYR A 237 24.35 -14.09 -22.66
N THR A 238 25.46 -14.39 -21.98
CA THR A 238 26.33 -15.53 -22.30
C THR A 238 26.90 -16.08 -21.00
N LYS A 239 26.98 -17.41 -20.87
CA LYS A 239 27.33 -18.12 -19.61
C LYS A 239 28.58 -17.59 -18.90
N ASN A 240 29.59 -17.14 -19.66
CA ASN A 240 30.87 -16.68 -19.13
C ASN A 240 31.13 -15.18 -19.33
N TYR A 241 30.15 -14.42 -19.85
CA TYR A 241 30.33 -13.00 -20.08
C TYR A 241 30.12 -12.21 -18.79
N ARG A 242 31.11 -11.38 -18.46
CA ARG A 242 31.15 -10.61 -17.21
C ARG A 242 31.48 -9.15 -17.53
N ILE A 243 30.77 -8.24 -16.87
CA ILE A 243 30.95 -6.79 -17.04
C ILE A 243 31.30 -6.14 -15.70
N PRO A 244 31.90 -4.95 -15.68
CA PRO A 244 32.21 -4.23 -14.45
C PRO A 244 30.98 -4.04 -13.55
N LEU A 245 31.22 -3.97 -12.23
CA LEU A 245 30.16 -3.63 -11.27
C LEU A 245 29.59 -2.23 -11.58
N GLY A 246 28.27 -2.08 -11.47
CA GLY A 246 27.55 -0.85 -11.79
C GLY A 246 27.36 -0.56 -13.28
N SER A 247 27.80 -1.45 -14.18
CA SER A 247 27.46 -1.32 -15.60
C SER A 247 25.96 -1.40 -15.83
N SER A 248 25.49 -0.68 -16.87
CA SER A 248 24.08 -0.63 -17.23
C SER A 248 23.68 -1.78 -18.16
N VAL A 249 22.47 -2.30 -17.96
CA VAL A 249 21.81 -3.26 -18.85
C VAL A 249 20.58 -2.59 -19.45
N TYR A 250 20.51 -2.55 -20.78
CA TYR A 250 19.41 -2.02 -21.56
C TYR A 250 18.49 -3.15 -21.98
N ILE A 251 17.18 -2.93 -21.97
CA ILE A 251 16.18 -3.98 -22.24
C ILE A 251 15.07 -3.48 -23.17
N TRP A 252 14.54 -4.37 -23.98
CA TRP A 252 13.40 -4.12 -24.86
C TRP A 252 12.25 -5.04 -24.48
N LEU A 253 11.07 -4.46 -24.35
CA LEU A 253 9.87 -5.15 -23.87
C LEU A 253 8.80 -5.23 -24.96
N THR A 254 8.01 -6.29 -24.91
CA THR A 254 6.91 -6.59 -25.83
C THR A 254 5.85 -7.44 -25.13
N VAL A 255 4.62 -7.44 -25.62
CA VAL A 255 3.60 -8.45 -25.27
C VAL A 255 3.52 -9.58 -26.31
N ASP A 256 4.18 -9.44 -27.45
CA ASP A 256 4.17 -10.40 -28.56
C ASP A 256 5.07 -11.61 -28.28
N SER A 257 4.45 -12.70 -27.80
CA SER A 257 5.12 -13.95 -27.42
C SER A 257 5.93 -14.59 -28.54
N THR A 258 5.66 -14.26 -29.81
CA THR A 258 6.42 -14.81 -30.95
C THR A 258 7.86 -14.31 -31.00
N LYS A 259 8.17 -13.21 -30.32
CA LYS A 259 9.53 -12.65 -30.22
C LYS A 259 10.41 -13.34 -29.19
N LEU A 260 9.84 -14.23 -28.37
CA LEU A 260 10.65 -15.05 -27.48
C LEU A 260 11.45 -16.08 -28.28
N PRO A 261 12.69 -16.38 -27.87
CA PRO A 261 13.42 -17.48 -28.47
C PRO A 261 12.59 -18.76 -28.32
N GLN A 262 12.30 -19.43 -29.43
CA GLN A 262 11.60 -20.70 -29.40
C GLN A 262 12.49 -21.72 -28.68
N THR A 263 12.03 -22.21 -27.54
CA THR A 263 12.71 -23.32 -26.85
C THR A 263 12.55 -24.55 -27.73
N ASN A 264 13.54 -24.86 -28.56
CA ASN A 264 13.53 -26.09 -29.36
C ASN A 264 13.47 -27.28 -28.39
N THR A 265 12.34 -28.00 -28.38
CA THR A 265 12.05 -29.17 -27.55
C THR A 265 13.18 -30.21 -27.57
N THR A 266 13.95 -30.27 -28.66
CA THR A 266 15.12 -31.14 -28.85
C THR A 266 16.24 -30.92 -27.83
N THR A 267 16.41 -29.70 -27.28
CA THR A 267 17.46 -29.45 -26.28
C THR A 267 17.09 -30.00 -24.90
N ILE A 268 15.79 -30.04 -24.59
CA ILE A 268 15.27 -30.57 -23.32
C ILE A 268 15.45 -32.09 -23.26
N GLU A 269 15.23 -32.81 -24.36
CA GLU A 269 15.47 -34.26 -24.43
C GLU A 269 16.96 -34.62 -24.26
N LEU A 270 17.87 -33.86 -24.86
CA LEU A 270 19.32 -34.07 -24.72
C LEU A 270 19.85 -33.76 -23.30
N GLU A 271 19.26 -32.77 -22.62
CA GLU A 271 19.63 -32.41 -21.24
C GLU A 271 19.00 -33.35 -20.18
N LEU A 272 17.90 -34.03 -20.52
CA LEU A 272 17.30 -35.09 -19.70
C LEU A 272 17.98 -36.46 -19.89
N ASP A 273 18.44 -36.80 -21.10
CA ASP A 273 19.17 -38.05 -21.35
C ASP A 273 20.60 -38.02 -20.79
N SER A 274 21.28 -36.88 -20.83
CA SER A 274 22.61 -36.73 -20.20
C SER A 274 22.58 -36.82 -18.67
N ARG A 275 21.44 -36.52 -18.03
CA ARG A 275 21.22 -36.72 -16.58
C ARG A 275 20.79 -38.13 -16.19
N LYS A 276 20.46 -39.00 -17.16
CA LYS A 276 20.16 -40.41 -16.92
C LYS A 276 21.37 -41.33 -17.10
N MET A 277 22.50 -40.80 -17.59
CA MET A 277 23.75 -41.55 -17.78
C MET A 277 24.86 -41.20 -16.76
N GLU A 278 24.55 -40.40 -15.73
CA GLU A 278 25.35 -40.28 -14.50
C GLU A 278 24.65 -41.04 -13.35
#